data_AF-A0A923DZZ1-F1
#
_entry.id   AF-A0A923DZZ1-F1
#
_cell.length_a   1.000
_cell.length_b   1.000
_cell.length_c   1.000
_cell.angle_alpha   90.00
_cell.angle_beta   90.00
_cell.angle_gamma   90.00
#
_symmetry.space_group_name_H-M   'P 1'
#
loop_
_entity.id
_entity.type
_entity.pdbx_description
1 polymer ?
#
loop_
_entity_poly.entity_id
_entity_poly.type
_entity_poly.pdbx_seq_one_letter_code
_entity_poly.pdbx_strand_id
1 'polypeptide(L)'
;MMKHLMTILFVLTINTTFGQMVYEPQILILAPNVTRYDKAFDKEISNYNNEIKKNTNNSEQGQALNSLDFKKQPENIQIITKSEIEFSKDLDFFKKTSFISEQFLVYRFFEKFPNLLIKLKDIKSNGTLGELKTHSEKEKLQYVLNFASIELYKENKINYAKITVQLYDNVSNSIILDKTYIGDWNNPGFEFACADKTINCTINNALSQALGEVIYTIASNSPTLKREKQLQRERFDVLMNSYFNQPFDKQLVKSIISPIDSNINVDIVYQALFSTDKSKFVAFFLEQVSAQDFKTLKDNKKDKNVNIISSKDIKDEGFLDDIPKTYGYIVKGLKYKDKWYYEKSNVTYFDAKTLTDGQQEFFSNLQQWNFFKENSTGFNSDFWETELFKKVLDLKQNPDWERYGETIWKTDEINNRPYLGLYEIVANKMRKELETENSEFNKTKEELFAQFYLKLKSKNPETYYKISEHSLIYPADKSIVINPTLITSKAGKKTIHYFVIRGNQNNVFEWTYFEPKIVTDNLYGSQVVEQISTLTEWNFSVDNLNDTEFWNKYVLLKSDDTYKYLKVIK
;
A
#
# COMPACT_ATOMS: atom_id res chain seq x y z
N MET A 1 -10.97 -22.66 19.96
CA MET A 1 -10.84 -21.41 19.20
C MET A 1 -10.15 -21.79 17.89
N MET A 2 -10.88 -21.76 16.77
CA MET A 2 -10.44 -22.25 15.47
C MET A 2 -9.13 -21.57 15.07
N LYS A 3 -8.07 -22.35 14.88
CA LYS A 3 -6.81 -21.87 14.30
C LYS A 3 -7.03 -21.76 12.79
N HIS A 4 -6.95 -20.55 12.28
CA HIS A 4 -6.71 -20.32 10.87
C HIS A 4 -5.43 -21.05 10.48
N LEU A 5 -5.54 -22.03 9.57
CA LEU A 5 -4.48 -22.26 8.60
C LEU A 5 -4.26 -20.90 7.95
N MET A 6 -3.11 -20.27 8.19
CA MET A 6 -2.78 -19.03 7.54
C MET A 6 -2.47 -19.39 6.08
N THR A 7 -3.51 -19.41 5.24
CA THR A 7 -3.36 -19.55 3.79
C THR A 7 -2.73 -18.26 3.30
N ILE A 8 -1.41 -18.22 3.34
CA ILE A 8 -0.62 -17.15 2.77
C ILE A 8 -0.67 -17.34 1.24
N LEU A 9 -1.61 -16.65 0.60
CA LEU A 9 -1.73 -16.58 -0.84
C LEU A 9 -0.84 -15.44 -1.34
N PHE A 10 0.40 -15.73 -1.72
CA PHE A 10 1.28 -14.76 -2.37
C PHE A 10 1.31 -15.00 -3.89
N VAL A 11 0.76 -14.03 -4.63
CA VAL A 11 0.94 -13.93 -6.08
C VAL A 11 1.92 -12.79 -6.33
N LEU A 12 3.16 -13.14 -6.64
CA LEU A 12 4.15 -12.23 -7.20
C LEU A 12 4.73 -12.91 -8.44
N THR A 13 4.22 -12.52 -9.60
CA THR A 13 4.72 -12.94 -10.90
C THR A 13 6.01 -12.18 -11.21
N ILE A 14 7.15 -12.70 -10.72
CA ILE A 14 8.46 -12.23 -11.16
C ILE A 14 8.89 -13.14 -12.31
N ASN A 15 8.86 -12.60 -13.54
CA ASN A 15 9.49 -13.25 -14.69
C ASN A 15 11.00 -13.29 -14.44
N THR A 16 11.54 -14.44 -14.03
CA THR A 16 12.98 -14.64 -13.91
C THR A 16 13.49 -15.48 -15.07
N THR A 17 14.50 -14.96 -15.74
CA THR A 17 15.34 -15.68 -16.69
C THR A 17 15.98 -16.90 -16.03
N PHE A 18 15.90 -18.06 -16.68
CA PHE A 18 16.42 -19.36 -16.22
C PHE A 18 17.95 -19.34 -16.00
N GLY A 19 18.38 -19.00 -14.79
CA GLY A 19 19.58 -19.56 -14.15
C GLY A 19 19.16 -20.65 -13.17
N GLN A 20 20.04 -21.59 -12.82
CA GLN A 20 19.78 -22.51 -11.70
C GLN A 20 19.38 -21.68 -10.46
N MET A 21 18.18 -21.91 -9.93
CA MET A 21 17.65 -21.17 -8.80
C MET A 21 18.45 -21.54 -7.55
N VAL A 22 19.36 -20.66 -7.13
CA VAL A 22 20.11 -20.82 -5.88
C VAL A 22 19.24 -20.30 -4.76
N TYR A 23 18.71 -21.18 -3.92
CA TYR A 23 17.92 -20.77 -2.75
C TYR A 23 18.80 -20.06 -1.71
N GLU A 24 18.27 -19.03 -1.05
CA GLU A 24 18.96 -18.31 0.02
C GLU A 24 17.93 -17.72 1.02
N PRO A 25 18.13 -17.82 2.35
CA PRO A 25 19.03 -18.75 3.00
C PRO A 25 18.55 -20.20 2.84
N GLN A 26 19.48 -21.15 2.98
CA GLN A 26 19.22 -22.59 3.01
C GLN A 26 19.43 -23.09 4.43
N ILE A 27 18.35 -23.42 5.14
CA ILE A 27 18.41 -23.77 6.56
C ILE A 27 17.74 -25.12 6.81
N LEU A 28 18.47 -26.04 7.45
CA LEU A 28 17.92 -27.26 8.01
C LEU A 28 17.69 -27.06 9.51
N ILE A 29 16.46 -27.22 9.98
CA ILE A 29 16.11 -27.12 11.39
C ILE A 29 15.85 -28.52 11.94
N LEU A 30 16.62 -28.90 12.95
CA LEU A 30 16.58 -30.23 13.57
C LEU A 30 15.59 -30.28 14.74
N ALA A 31 15.18 -31.49 15.13
CA ALA A 31 14.42 -31.70 16.37
C ALA A 31 15.33 -31.50 17.60
N PRO A 32 14.79 -31.03 18.74
CA PRO A 32 15.60 -30.86 19.95
C PRO A 32 16.22 -32.17 20.41
N ASN A 33 17.51 -32.12 20.73
CA ASN A 33 18.26 -33.31 21.08
C ASN A 33 17.97 -33.78 22.52
N VAL A 34 18.45 -33.02 23.50
CA VAL A 34 18.24 -33.29 24.93
C VAL A 34 17.14 -32.40 25.49
N THR A 35 16.10 -33.00 26.07
CA THR A 35 15.01 -32.27 26.74
C THR A 35 14.98 -32.66 28.22
N ARG A 36 15.01 -31.68 29.12
CA ARG A 36 14.94 -31.87 30.57
C ARG A 36 13.88 -30.93 31.15
N TYR A 37 13.20 -31.36 32.20
CA TYR A 37 12.24 -30.50 32.87
C TYR A 37 12.00 -30.94 34.32
N ASP A 38 11.71 -29.98 35.20
CA ASP A 38 11.30 -30.27 36.58
C ASP A 38 9.98 -31.03 36.62
N LYS A 39 9.84 -32.02 37.51
CA LYS A 39 8.59 -32.81 37.70
C LYS A 39 7.33 -31.94 37.89
N ALA A 40 7.49 -30.71 38.37
CA ALA A 40 6.40 -29.75 38.49
C ALA A 40 5.68 -29.47 37.15
N PHE A 41 6.33 -29.70 36.00
CA PHE A 41 5.79 -29.46 34.67
C PHE A 41 5.14 -30.69 34.01
N ASP A 42 5.17 -31.88 34.63
CA ASP A 42 4.64 -33.14 34.04
C ASP A 42 3.19 -32.99 33.53
N LYS A 43 2.32 -32.38 34.35
CA LYS A 43 0.90 -32.18 34.02
C LYS A 43 0.72 -31.20 32.87
N GLU A 44 1.44 -30.09 32.88
CA GLU A 44 1.31 -29.02 31.87
C GLU A 44 1.81 -29.51 30.51
N ILE A 45 2.97 -30.19 30.47
CA ILE A 45 3.52 -30.79 29.26
C ILE A 45 2.58 -31.86 28.70
N SER A 46 2.04 -32.74 29.56
CA SER A 46 1.09 -33.77 29.13
C SER A 46 -0.19 -33.17 28.54
N ASN A 47 -0.71 -32.10 29.13
CA ASN A 47 -1.86 -31.37 28.60
C ASN A 47 -1.56 -30.79 27.21
N TYR A 48 -0.42 -30.11 27.04
CA TYR A 48 -0.01 -29.57 25.74
C TYR A 48 0.15 -30.67 24.69
N ASN A 49 0.79 -31.79 25.02
CA ASN A 49 0.95 -32.91 24.09
C ASN A 49 -0.41 -33.49 23.65
N ASN A 50 -1.38 -33.58 24.57
CA ASN A 50 -2.73 -34.01 24.24
C ASN A 50 -3.46 -33.01 23.34
N GLU A 51 -3.29 -31.70 23.57
CA GLU A 51 -3.84 -30.66 22.71
C GLU A 51 -3.22 -30.67 21.31
N ILE A 52 -1.92 -30.91 21.20
CA ILE A 52 -1.24 -31.04 19.90
C ILE A 52 -1.85 -32.19 19.12
N LYS A 53 -1.93 -33.39 19.73
CA LYS A 53 -2.52 -34.58 19.09
C LYS A 53 -3.97 -34.38 18.65
N LYS A 54 -4.76 -33.62 19.41
CA LYS A 54 -6.16 -33.30 19.05
C LYS A 54 -6.26 -32.35 17.85
N ASN A 55 -5.31 -31.43 17.73
CA ASN A 55 -5.33 -30.40 16.69
C ASN A 55 -4.63 -30.84 15.39
N THR A 56 -3.80 -31.88 15.43
CA THR A 56 -3.16 -32.45 14.24
C THR A 56 -4.16 -33.30 13.46
N ASN A 57 -4.83 -32.70 12.47
CA ASN A 57 -5.75 -33.42 11.57
C ASN A 57 -5.03 -33.82 10.27
N ASN A 58 -4.47 -35.04 10.25
CA ASN A 58 -3.70 -35.57 9.10
C ASN A 58 -4.51 -35.59 7.78
N SER A 59 -5.84 -35.65 7.86
CA SER A 59 -6.73 -35.69 6.68
C SER A 59 -6.79 -34.36 5.93
N GLU A 60 -6.82 -33.23 6.65
CA GLU A 60 -6.85 -31.88 6.07
C GLU A 60 -5.48 -31.52 5.43
N GLN A 61 -4.38 -31.91 6.08
CA GLN A 61 -3.02 -31.71 5.54
C GLN A 61 -2.79 -32.47 4.23
N GLY A 62 -3.31 -33.70 4.13
CA GLY A 62 -3.27 -34.49 2.90
C GLY A 62 -4.11 -33.90 1.76
N GLN A 63 -5.24 -33.24 2.07
CA GLN A 63 -6.05 -32.54 1.07
C GLN A 63 -5.37 -31.25 0.59
N ALA A 64 -4.73 -30.49 1.50
CA ALA A 64 -4.00 -29.28 1.15
C ALA A 64 -2.88 -29.53 0.12
N LEU A 65 -2.09 -30.61 0.31
CA LEU A 65 -1.02 -31.01 -0.63
C LEU A 65 -1.52 -31.44 -2.01
N ASN A 66 -2.79 -31.84 -2.13
CA ASN A 66 -3.38 -32.27 -3.39
C ASN A 66 -4.16 -31.15 -4.11
N SER A 67 -4.32 -29.99 -3.48
CA SER A 67 -5.03 -28.84 -4.04
C SER A 67 -4.33 -28.28 -5.28
N LEU A 68 -5.13 -27.69 -6.20
CA LEU A 68 -4.61 -26.98 -7.37
C LEU A 68 -3.77 -25.77 -6.95
N ASP A 69 -4.12 -25.11 -5.85
CA ASP A 69 -3.42 -23.94 -5.35
C ASP A 69 -2.01 -24.30 -4.86
N PHE A 70 -1.86 -25.42 -4.14
CA PHE A 70 -0.54 -25.92 -3.72
C PHE A 70 0.35 -26.26 -4.92
N LYS A 71 -0.20 -26.92 -5.95
CA LYS A 71 0.56 -27.28 -7.16
C LYS A 71 1.04 -26.07 -7.97
N LYS A 72 0.40 -24.91 -7.80
CA LYS A 72 0.79 -23.64 -8.42
C LYS A 72 1.85 -22.87 -7.62
N GLN A 73 2.12 -23.25 -6.38
CA GLN A 73 3.12 -22.58 -5.55
C GLN A 73 4.54 -22.78 -6.10
N PRO A 74 5.46 -21.83 -5.87
CA PRO A 74 6.88 -22.01 -6.18
C PRO A 74 7.47 -23.28 -5.55
N GLU A 75 8.50 -23.86 -6.19
CA GLU A 75 9.08 -25.14 -5.77
C GLU A 75 9.60 -25.10 -4.32
N ASN A 76 10.28 -24.03 -3.92
CA ASN A 76 10.75 -23.86 -2.54
C ASN A 76 9.60 -23.89 -1.53
N ILE A 77 8.49 -23.21 -1.80
CA ILE A 77 7.30 -23.21 -0.95
C ILE A 77 6.73 -24.62 -0.83
N GLN A 78 6.64 -25.36 -1.95
CA GLN A 78 6.19 -26.74 -1.91
C GLN A 78 7.09 -27.64 -1.05
N ILE A 79 8.42 -27.44 -1.10
CA ILE A 79 9.37 -28.21 -0.29
C ILE A 79 9.22 -27.87 1.20
N ILE A 80 9.13 -26.58 1.54
CA ILE A 80 8.94 -26.10 2.92
C ILE A 80 7.68 -26.72 3.52
N THR A 81 6.53 -26.56 2.86
CA THR A 81 5.24 -27.09 3.33
C THR A 81 5.25 -28.61 3.47
N LYS A 82 5.87 -29.35 2.55
CA LYS A 82 6.02 -30.81 2.67
C LYS A 82 6.84 -31.19 3.90
N SER A 83 7.93 -30.47 4.17
CA SER A 83 8.76 -30.72 5.36
C SER A 83 8.04 -30.39 6.66
N GLU A 84 7.24 -29.32 6.68
CA GLU A 84 6.41 -28.90 7.80
C GLU A 84 5.36 -29.97 8.15
N ILE A 85 4.65 -30.47 7.14
CA ILE A 85 3.63 -31.52 7.31
C ILE A 85 4.28 -32.82 7.80
N GLU A 86 5.42 -33.22 7.23
CA GLU A 86 6.11 -34.43 7.65
C GLU A 86 6.57 -34.32 9.12
N PHE A 87 7.16 -33.19 9.51
CA PHE A 87 7.60 -32.95 10.88
C PHE A 87 6.43 -32.89 11.87
N SER A 88 5.26 -32.42 11.43
CA SER A 88 4.08 -32.26 12.28
C SER A 88 3.41 -33.58 12.69
N LYS A 89 3.70 -34.68 12.01
CA LYS A 89 3.11 -36.01 12.31
C LYS A 89 3.41 -36.49 13.73
N ASP A 90 4.63 -36.25 14.19
CA ASP A 90 5.13 -36.69 15.50
C ASP A 90 5.47 -35.48 16.40
N LEU A 91 4.69 -34.40 16.27
CA LEU A 91 4.91 -33.17 17.02
C LEU A 91 4.61 -33.35 18.51
N ASP A 92 5.51 -32.84 19.35
CA ASP A 92 5.35 -32.74 20.80
C ASP A 92 5.66 -31.32 21.29
N PHE A 93 5.49 -31.10 22.59
CA PHE A 93 5.72 -29.81 23.23
C PHE A 93 7.12 -29.24 22.96
N PHE A 94 8.17 -30.06 22.94
CA PHE A 94 9.54 -29.58 22.72
C PHE A 94 9.83 -29.39 21.23
N LYS A 95 9.33 -30.28 20.35
CA LYS A 95 9.46 -30.14 18.89
C LYS A 95 8.75 -28.89 18.36
N LYS A 96 7.76 -28.35 19.08
CA LYS A 96 7.20 -27.01 18.77
C LYS A 96 8.27 -25.92 18.70
N THR A 97 9.36 -26.03 19.45
CA THR A 97 10.48 -25.08 19.39
C THR A 97 11.04 -24.99 17.97
N SER A 98 11.31 -26.14 17.33
CA SER A 98 11.78 -26.20 15.94
C SER A 98 10.71 -25.69 14.97
N PHE A 99 9.45 -26.10 15.16
CA PHE A 99 8.33 -25.69 14.33
C PHE A 99 8.10 -24.17 14.35
N ILE A 100 8.06 -23.55 15.53
CA ILE A 100 7.91 -22.09 15.69
C ILE A 100 9.10 -21.36 15.06
N SER A 101 10.31 -21.92 15.21
CA SER A 101 11.52 -21.33 14.63
C SER A 101 11.47 -21.31 13.11
N GLU A 102 10.98 -22.39 12.48
CA GLU A 102 10.79 -22.43 11.03
C GLU A 102 9.81 -21.35 10.57
N GLN A 103 8.61 -21.32 11.15
CA GLN A 103 7.57 -20.34 10.78
C GLN A 103 8.06 -18.90 10.92
N PHE A 104 8.75 -18.61 12.04
CA PHE A 104 9.30 -17.28 12.27
C PHE A 104 10.41 -16.94 11.27
N LEU A 105 11.35 -17.85 11.01
CA LEU A 105 12.44 -17.60 10.08
C LEU A 105 11.94 -17.47 8.63
N VAL A 106 10.96 -18.27 8.20
CA VAL A 106 10.31 -18.13 6.89
C VAL A 106 9.69 -16.74 6.78
N TYR A 107 8.86 -16.34 7.75
CA TYR A 107 8.25 -15.02 7.77
C TYR A 107 9.30 -13.89 7.68
N ARG A 108 10.36 -13.95 8.50
CA ARG A 108 11.38 -12.90 8.56
C ARG A 108 12.29 -12.82 7.34
N PHE A 109 12.57 -13.95 6.68
CA PHE A 109 13.44 -13.96 5.50
C PHE A 109 12.68 -13.73 4.19
N PHE A 110 11.39 -14.06 4.11
CA PHE A 110 10.63 -14.02 2.86
C PHE A 110 10.61 -12.64 2.18
N GLU A 111 10.52 -11.56 2.96
CA GLU A 111 10.52 -10.19 2.43
C GLU A 111 11.82 -9.83 1.70
N LYS A 112 12.95 -10.44 2.09
CA LYS A 112 14.27 -10.19 1.50
C LYS A 112 14.68 -11.28 0.53
N PHE A 113 14.19 -12.50 0.72
CA PHE A 113 14.55 -13.66 -0.06
C PHE A 113 13.31 -14.47 -0.44
N PRO A 114 12.64 -14.12 -1.56
CA PRO A 114 11.45 -14.84 -2.00
C PRO A 114 11.73 -16.32 -2.36
N ASN A 115 12.99 -16.64 -2.62
CA ASN A 115 13.50 -17.98 -2.93
C ASN A 115 14.20 -18.66 -1.72
N LEU A 116 13.85 -18.34 -0.48
CA LEU A 116 14.38 -19.05 0.69
C LEU A 116 14.01 -20.53 0.70
N LEU A 117 14.84 -21.36 1.35
CA LEU A 117 14.56 -22.77 1.59
C LEU A 117 14.87 -23.15 3.04
N ILE A 118 13.82 -23.31 3.85
CA ILE A 118 13.93 -23.70 5.26
C ILE A 118 13.20 -25.03 5.44
N LYS A 119 13.93 -26.08 5.84
CA LYS A 119 13.37 -27.43 6.02
C LYS A 119 13.37 -27.82 7.47
N LEU A 120 12.27 -28.41 7.92
CA LEU A 120 12.22 -29.15 9.18
C LEU A 120 12.60 -30.61 8.97
N LYS A 121 13.32 -31.19 9.93
CA LYS A 121 13.58 -32.62 9.93
C LYS A 121 13.59 -33.20 11.33
N ASP A 122 12.84 -34.29 11.51
CA ASP A 122 12.73 -35.01 12.78
C ASP A 122 13.94 -35.94 13.00
N ILE A 123 15.10 -35.31 13.14
CA ILE A 123 16.37 -35.93 13.49
C ILE A 123 17.01 -35.11 14.61
N LYS A 124 17.75 -35.79 15.48
CA LYS A 124 18.45 -35.17 16.61
C LYS A 124 19.95 -35.15 16.35
N SER A 125 20.64 -34.15 16.87
CA SER A 125 22.11 -34.10 16.87
C SER A 125 22.66 -33.73 18.24
N ASN A 126 23.75 -34.37 18.64
CA ASN A 126 24.50 -34.02 19.84
C ASN A 126 25.27 -32.69 19.73
N GLY A 127 25.23 -32.04 18.56
CA GLY A 127 25.87 -30.74 18.36
C GLY A 127 27.35 -30.81 18.00
N THR A 128 27.91 -32.00 17.78
CA THR A 128 29.28 -32.13 17.27
C THR A 128 29.37 -31.67 15.81
N LEU A 129 30.50 -31.05 15.46
CA LEU A 129 30.76 -30.56 14.10
C LEU A 129 30.53 -31.64 13.03
N GLY A 130 30.97 -32.87 13.29
CA GLY A 130 30.84 -33.99 12.35
C GLY A 130 29.38 -34.40 12.09
N GLU A 131 28.53 -34.40 13.10
CA GLU A 131 27.10 -34.70 12.93
C GLU A 131 26.39 -33.58 12.17
N LEU A 132 26.61 -32.32 12.56
CA LEU A 132 25.99 -31.17 11.90
C LEU A 132 26.40 -31.08 10.42
N LYS A 133 27.68 -31.32 10.12
CA LYS A 133 28.18 -31.45 8.75
C LYS A 133 27.47 -32.57 7.99
N THR A 134 27.38 -33.76 8.57
CA THR A 134 26.72 -34.91 7.94
C THR A 134 25.25 -34.60 7.60
N HIS A 135 24.54 -33.91 8.50
CA HIS A 135 23.15 -33.50 8.25
C HIS A 135 23.05 -32.46 7.13
N SER A 136 23.91 -31.45 7.15
CA SER A 136 23.99 -30.44 6.08
C SER A 136 24.24 -31.06 4.71
N GLU A 137 25.28 -31.91 4.58
CA GLU A 137 25.68 -32.53 3.31
C GLU A 137 24.59 -33.48 2.78
N LYS A 138 23.93 -34.23 3.68
CA LYS A 138 22.84 -35.13 3.31
C LYS A 138 21.63 -34.39 2.75
N GLU A 139 21.26 -33.27 3.37
CA GLU A 139 20.11 -32.46 2.93
C GLU A 139 20.46 -31.44 1.86
N LYS A 140 21.75 -31.24 1.58
CA LYS A 140 22.30 -30.22 0.67
C LYS A 140 21.83 -28.81 1.05
N LEU A 141 21.88 -28.49 2.34
CA LEU A 141 21.52 -27.18 2.88
C LEU A 141 22.72 -26.56 3.58
N GLN A 142 22.95 -25.27 3.35
CA GLN A 142 24.10 -24.56 3.93
C GLN A 142 24.10 -24.56 5.46
N TYR A 143 23.01 -24.12 6.07
CA TYR A 143 22.93 -23.94 7.51
C TYR A 143 22.23 -25.10 8.19
N VAL A 144 22.68 -25.45 9.40
CA VAL A 144 21.96 -26.37 10.30
C VAL A 144 21.70 -25.68 11.63
N LEU A 145 20.43 -25.45 11.92
CA LEU A 145 19.95 -24.94 13.21
C LEU A 145 19.63 -26.13 14.12
N ASN A 146 20.41 -26.27 15.19
CA ASN A 146 20.29 -27.35 16.16
C ASN A 146 19.90 -26.80 17.54
N PHE A 147 18.92 -27.43 18.17
CA PHE A 147 18.56 -27.19 19.57
C PHE A 147 19.24 -28.28 20.43
N ALA A 148 20.49 -28.03 20.80
CA ALA A 148 21.32 -29.01 21.51
C ALA A 148 20.70 -29.45 22.84
N SER A 149 20.07 -28.52 23.56
CA SER A 149 19.28 -28.85 24.76
C SER A 149 18.17 -27.85 25.04
N ILE A 150 17.07 -28.34 25.62
CA ILE A 150 16.00 -27.53 26.22
C ILE A 150 15.79 -28.00 27.66
N GLU A 151 15.87 -27.08 28.62
CA GLU A 151 15.66 -27.33 30.04
C GLU A 151 14.55 -26.40 30.58
N LEU A 152 13.49 -26.97 31.16
CA LEU A 152 12.49 -26.22 31.91
C LEU A 152 12.73 -26.36 33.41
N TYR A 153 12.86 -25.23 34.11
CA TYR A 153 13.14 -25.23 35.54
C TYR A 153 12.37 -24.13 36.26
N LYS A 154 12.25 -24.27 37.58
CA LYS A 154 11.62 -23.27 38.44
C LYS A 154 12.64 -22.62 39.37
N GLU A 155 12.70 -21.29 39.35
CA GLU A 155 13.55 -20.51 40.22
C GLU A 155 12.73 -19.38 40.86
N ASN A 156 12.77 -19.25 42.19
CA ASN A 156 12.00 -18.24 42.93
C ASN A 156 10.49 -18.21 42.59
N LYS A 157 9.90 -19.41 42.37
CA LYS A 157 8.51 -19.62 41.94
C LYS A 157 8.16 -19.15 40.52
N ILE A 158 9.13 -18.62 39.76
CA ILE A 158 8.99 -18.26 38.35
C ILE A 158 9.44 -19.44 37.49
N ASN A 159 8.71 -19.71 36.41
CA ASN A 159 9.08 -20.72 35.44
C ASN A 159 10.06 -20.14 34.43
N TYR A 160 11.08 -20.91 34.06
CA TYR A 160 12.08 -20.54 33.05
C TYR A 160 12.27 -21.66 32.03
N ALA A 161 12.69 -21.28 30.83
CA ALA A 161 13.23 -22.18 29.84
C ALA A 161 14.66 -21.77 29.50
N LYS A 162 15.57 -22.73 29.49
CA LYS A 162 16.94 -22.58 29.03
C LYS A 162 17.10 -23.38 27.74
N ILE A 163 17.42 -22.70 26.64
CA ILE A 163 17.57 -23.30 25.32
C ILE A 163 19.00 -23.08 24.84
N THR A 164 19.71 -24.15 24.53
CA THR A 164 21.03 -24.09 23.87
C THR A 164 20.83 -24.25 22.37
N VAL A 165 21.19 -23.21 21.63
CA VAL A 165 21.02 -23.13 20.17
C VAL A 165 22.40 -23.12 19.52
N GLN A 166 22.53 -23.92 18.48
CA GLN A 166 23.70 -23.97 17.62
C GLN A 166 23.32 -23.69 16.17
N LEU A 167 24.14 -22.90 15.47
CA LEU A 167 24.04 -22.69 14.03
C LEU A 167 25.35 -23.12 13.39
N TYR A 168 25.30 -24.17 12.58
CA TYR A 168 26.41 -24.62 11.75
C TYR A 168 26.30 -24.02 10.34
N ASP A 169 27.44 -23.66 9.75
CA ASP A 169 27.57 -23.25 8.35
C ASP A 169 28.50 -24.20 7.61
N ASN A 170 27.97 -24.83 6.56
CA ASN A 170 28.70 -25.78 5.73
C ASN A 170 29.77 -25.11 4.84
N VAL A 171 29.58 -23.82 4.49
CA VAL A 171 30.54 -23.10 3.65
C VAL A 171 31.83 -22.82 4.41
N SER A 172 31.72 -22.32 5.65
CA SER A 172 32.87 -22.13 6.54
C SER A 172 33.29 -23.42 7.24
N ASN A 173 32.46 -24.46 7.19
CA ASN A 173 32.60 -25.70 7.93
C ASN A 173 32.83 -25.47 9.44
N SER A 174 32.02 -24.61 10.04
CA SER A 174 32.16 -24.23 11.46
C SER A 174 30.80 -24.01 12.13
N ILE A 175 30.78 -24.15 13.45
CA ILE A 175 29.66 -23.71 14.28
C ILE A 175 29.84 -22.21 14.50
N ILE A 176 28.97 -21.41 13.89
CA ILE A 176 29.03 -19.94 13.88
C ILE A 176 28.17 -19.29 14.95
N LEU A 177 27.31 -20.06 15.62
CA LEU A 177 26.60 -19.70 16.84
C LEU A 177 26.54 -20.93 17.74
N ASP A 178 26.91 -20.79 19.02
CA ASP A 178 26.71 -21.80 20.06
C ASP A 178 26.48 -21.07 21.38
N LYS A 179 25.20 -20.93 21.77
CA LYS A 179 24.83 -20.08 22.90
C LYS A 179 23.58 -20.57 23.60
N THR A 180 23.51 -20.28 24.89
CA THR A 180 22.36 -20.58 25.74
C THR A 180 21.53 -19.32 26.00
N TYR A 181 20.22 -19.44 25.83
CA TYR A 181 19.24 -18.38 26.03
C TYR A 181 18.27 -18.76 27.13
N ILE A 182 17.86 -17.78 27.93
CA ILE A 182 16.91 -17.97 29.03
C ILE A 182 15.68 -17.10 28.78
N GLY A 183 14.51 -17.72 28.85
CA GLY A 183 13.22 -17.06 28.75
C GLY A 183 12.42 -17.24 30.03
N ASP A 184 11.88 -16.13 30.55
CA ASP A 184 10.92 -16.12 31.65
C ASP A 184 9.49 -16.27 31.13
N TRP A 185 8.50 -16.26 32.01
CA TRP A 185 7.10 -16.48 31.65
C TRP A 185 6.29 -15.21 31.36
N ASN A 186 6.95 -14.06 31.20
CA ASN A 186 6.29 -12.77 31.00
C ASN A 186 6.01 -12.56 29.51
N ASN A 187 4.78 -12.23 29.13
CA ASN A 187 4.43 -12.04 27.73
C ASN A 187 5.27 -10.91 27.09
N PRO A 188 6.07 -11.20 26.04
CA PRO A 188 6.94 -10.22 25.42
C PRO A 188 6.18 -9.25 24.49
N GLY A 189 4.92 -9.56 24.16
CA GLY A 189 4.15 -8.89 23.10
C GLY A 189 4.56 -9.32 21.69
N PHE A 190 3.86 -8.78 20.68
CA PHE A 190 4.16 -8.91 19.25
C PHE A 190 4.29 -10.36 18.72
N GLU A 191 5.33 -10.68 17.92
CA GLU A 191 5.45 -11.93 17.14
C GLU A 191 5.63 -13.18 18.02
N PHE A 192 6.03 -13.02 19.28
CA PHE A 192 6.21 -14.11 20.25
C PHE A 192 5.16 -14.09 21.38
N ALA A 193 4.08 -13.32 21.21
CA ALA A 193 3.05 -13.15 22.23
C ALA A 193 2.53 -14.50 22.76
N CYS A 194 2.38 -14.58 24.08
CA CYS A 194 2.00 -15.80 24.78
C CYS A 194 1.10 -15.50 25.98
N ALA A 195 0.38 -16.53 26.45
CA ALA A 195 -0.33 -16.43 27.72
C ALA A 195 0.68 -16.35 28.86
N ASP A 196 0.58 -15.29 29.66
CA ASP A 196 1.42 -15.08 30.84
C ASP A 196 1.46 -16.31 31.75
N LYS A 197 2.62 -16.53 32.38
CA LYS A 197 2.84 -17.58 33.38
C LYS A 197 2.77 -19.02 32.87
N THR A 198 2.82 -19.23 31.55
CA THR A 198 2.82 -20.57 30.94
C THR A 198 4.22 -21.03 30.53
N ILE A 199 4.46 -22.34 30.48
CA ILE A 199 5.73 -22.90 29.96
C ILE A 199 5.93 -22.67 28.45
N ASN A 200 4.86 -22.37 27.71
CA ASN A 200 4.98 -21.96 26.32
C ASN A 200 5.62 -20.57 26.21
N CYS A 201 5.29 -19.69 27.17
CA CYS A 201 5.82 -18.33 27.20
C CYS A 201 7.31 -18.30 27.49
N THR A 202 7.79 -19.20 28.35
CA THR A 202 9.23 -19.35 28.62
C THR A 202 10.03 -19.76 27.39
N ILE A 203 9.52 -20.71 26.60
CA ILE A 203 10.14 -21.10 25.32
C ILE A 203 10.12 -19.92 24.32
N ASN A 204 8.97 -19.25 24.17
CA ASN A 204 8.85 -18.11 23.26
C ASN A 204 9.85 -16.99 23.60
N ASN A 205 10.06 -16.69 24.88
CA ASN A 205 11.01 -15.66 25.33
C ASN A 205 12.47 -16.04 25.11
N ALA A 206 12.81 -17.33 25.23
CA ALA A 206 14.14 -17.81 24.88
C ALA A 206 14.36 -17.78 23.36
N LEU A 207 13.34 -18.18 22.58
CA LEU A 207 13.38 -18.18 21.11
C LEU A 207 13.45 -16.78 20.51
N SER A 208 12.75 -15.80 21.06
CA SER A 208 12.77 -14.42 20.53
C SER A 208 14.19 -13.84 20.54
N GLN A 209 14.95 -14.12 21.60
CA GLN A 209 16.37 -13.76 21.71
C GLN A 209 17.23 -14.60 20.75
N ALA A 210 17.06 -15.93 20.77
CA ALA A 210 17.89 -16.83 19.99
C ALA A 210 17.74 -16.61 18.47
N LEU A 211 16.50 -16.49 17.98
CA LEU A 211 16.21 -16.34 16.56
C LEU A 211 16.62 -14.97 16.03
N GLY A 212 16.59 -13.92 16.86
CA GLY A 212 17.18 -12.62 16.51
C GLY A 212 18.66 -12.73 16.19
N GLU A 213 19.43 -13.44 17.03
CA GLU A 213 20.86 -13.65 16.83
C GLU A 213 21.14 -14.60 15.65
N VAL A 214 20.31 -15.63 15.42
CA VAL A 214 20.37 -16.49 14.23
C VAL A 214 20.16 -15.66 12.95
N ILE A 215 19.12 -14.83 12.88
CA ILE A 215 18.85 -13.96 11.73
C ILE A 215 20.02 -13.03 11.47
N TYR A 216 20.52 -12.36 12.51
CA TYR A 216 21.67 -11.46 12.39
C TYR A 216 22.91 -12.20 11.87
N THR A 217 23.18 -13.39 12.39
CA THR A 217 24.34 -14.21 12.01
C THR A 217 24.26 -14.66 10.55
N ILE A 218 23.09 -15.11 10.09
CA ILE A 218 22.87 -15.48 8.67
C ILE A 218 22.96 -14.24 7.79
N ALA A 219 22.28 -13.15 8.14
CA ALA A 219 22.25 -11.93 7.34
C ALA A 219 23.64 -11.27 7.21
N SER A 220 24.47 -11.37 8.25
CA SER A 220 25.85 -10.87 8.24
C SER A 220 26.79 -11.72 7.39
N ASN A 221 26.42 -12.97 7.09
CA ASN A 221 27.21 -13.89 6.28
C ASN A 221 26.68 -14.07 4.84
N SER A 222 25.41 -13.73 4.59
CA SER A 222 24.75 -13.76 3.27
C SER A 222 25.56 -13.02 2.18
N PRO A 223 25.99 -13.72 1.11
CA PRO A 223 26.62 -13.09 -0.04
C PRO A 223 25.73 -12.05 -0.72
N THR A 224 24.43 -12.32 -0.83
CA THR A 224 23.45 -11.42 -1.46
C THR A 224 23.34 -10.12 -0.68
N LEU A 225 23.13 -10.16 0.65
CA LEU A 225 23.03 -8.93 1.46
C LEU A 225 24.36 -8.17 1.53
N LYS A 226 25.50 -8.89 1.52
CA LYS A 226 26.83 -8.24 1.41
C LYS A 226 26.96 -7.50 0.08
N ARG A 227 26.57 -8.13 -1.03
CA ARG A 227 26.60 -7.51 -2.37
C ARG A 227 25.65 -6.33 -2.45
N GLU A 228 24.45 -6.41 -1.90
CA GLU A 228 23.48 -5.31 -1.85
C GLU A 228 24.03 -4.11 -1.07
N LYS A 229 24.60 -4.33 0.12
CA LYS A 229 25.24 -3.26 0.90
C LYS A 229 26.41 -2.62 0.15
N GLN A 230 27.22 -3.43 -0.53
CA GLN A 230 28.29 -2.94 -1.38
C GLN A 230 27.72 -2.12 -2.55
N LEU A 231 26.69 -2.62 -3.24
CA LEU A 231 26.05 -1.94 -4.37
C LEU A 231 25.42 -0.62 -3.94
N GLN A 232 24.82 -0.56 -2.76
CA GLN A 232 24.26 0.68 -2.20
C GLN A 232 25.34 1.74 -2.00
N ARG A 233 26.53 1.35 -1.53
CA ARG A 233 27.69 2.25 -1.42
C ARG A 233 28.20 2.67 -2.80
N GLU A 234 28.37 1.74 -3.73
CA GLU A 234 28.79 2.03 -5.11
C GLU A 234 27.81 3.01 -5.80
N ARG A 235 26.50 2.82 -5.61
CA ARG A 235 25.45 3.72 -6.10
C ARG A 235 25.49 5.08 -5.43
N PHE A 236 25.69 5.12 -4.12
CA PHE A 236 25.89 6.37 -3.38
C PHE A 236 27.07 7.15 -3.96
N ASP A 237 28.22 6.51 -4.13
CA ASP A 237 29.42 7.14 -4.69
C ASP A 237 29.17 7.67 -6.10
N VAL A 238 28.46 6.91 -6.94
CA VAL A 238 28.08 7.37 -8.29
C VAL A 238 27.13 8.58 -8.23
N LEU A 239 26.11 8.56 -7.35
CA LEU A 239 25.22 9.70 -7.15
C LEU A 239 26.00 10.94 -6.74
N MET A 240 26.88 10.82 -5.75
CA MET A 240 27.63 11.96 -5.23
C MET A 240 28.59 12.54 -6.28
N ASN A 241 29.38 11.68 -6.93
CA ASN A 241 30.43 12.11 -7.84
C ASN A 241 29.91 12.54 -9.22
N SER A 242 28.89 11.85 -9.74
CA SER A 242 28.45 12.04 -11.13
C SER A 242 27.21 12.94 -11.26
N TYR A 243 26.46 13.15 -10.17
CA TYR A 243 25.19 13.87 -10.23
C TYR A 243 25.07 14.98 -9.18
N PHE A 244 25.26 14.68 -7.89
CA PHE A 244 25.04 15.63 -6.81
C PHE A 244 26.02 16.83 -6.86
N ASN A 245 27.29 16.57 -7.13
CA ASN A 245 28.32 17.62 -7.22
C ASN A 245 28.31 18.37 -8.56
N GLN A 246 27.46 17.98 -9.51
CA GLN A 246 27.35 18.69 -10.79
C GLN A 246 26.51 19.96 -10.63
N PRO A 247 26.90 21.07 -11.29
CA PRO A 247 26.07 22.27 -11.31
C PRO A 247 24.76 22.01 -12.05
N PHE A 248 23.68 22.63 -11.58
CA PHE A 248 22.38 22.58 -12.23
C PHE A 248 21.84 23.99 -12.51
N ASP A 249 20.92 24.08 -13.47
CA ASP A 249 20.31 25.34 -13.86
C ASP A 249 19.19 25.73 -12.88
N LYS A 250 19.57 26.41 -11.80
CA LYS A 250 18.64 26.94 -10.80
C LYS A 250 17.66 27.96 -11.40
N GLN A 251 18.07 28.71 -12.44
CA GLN A 251 17.20 29.70 -13.07
C GLN A 251 16.10 29.02 -13.89
N LEU A 252 16.42 27.92 -14.57
CA LEU A 252 15.42 27.11 -15.26
C LEU A 252 14.36 26.60 -14.27
N VAL A 253 14.75 26.04 -13.12
CA VAL A 253 13.79 25.61 -12.09
C VAL A 253 12.92 26.79 -11.61
N LYS A 254 13.54 27.95 -11.34
CA LYS A 254 12.81 29.17 -10.94
C LYS A 254 11.84 29.68 -12.01
N SER A 255 12.15 29.50 -13.29
CA SER A 255 11.28 29.90 -14.39
C SER A 255 10.07 28.97 -14.58
N ILE A 256 10.17 27.72 -14.12
CA ILE A 256 9.12 26.72 -14.24
C ILE A 256 8.13 26.82 -13.08
N ILE A 257 8.63 27.00 -11.85
CA ILE A 257 7.80 27.05 -10.65
C ILE A 257 7.21 28.46 -10.50
N SER A 258 5.88 28.54 -10.41
CA SER A 258 5.18 29.83 -10.35
C SER A 258 5.58 30.63 -9.10
N PRO A 259 5.95 31.92 -9.22
CA PRO A 259 6.21 32.79 -8.06
C PRO A 259 5.01 32.96 -7.11
N ILE A 260 3.80 32.68 -7.59
CA ILE A 260 2.55 32.79 -6.81
C ILE A 260 2.32 31.52 -5.97
N ASP A 261 3.02 30.42 -6.25
CA ASP A 261 2.88 29.17 -5.49
C ASP A 261 3.63 29.24 -4.16
N SER A 262 2.94 29.71 -3.13
CA SER A 262 3.48 29.87 -1.78
C SER A 262 3.88 28.56 -1.08
N ASN A 263 3.54 27.40 -1.66
CA ASN A 263 3.85 26.10 -1.05
C ASN A 263 5.29 25.62 -1.34
N ILE A 264 5.95 26.23 -2.33
CA ILE A 264 7.31 25.88 -2.75
C ILE A 264 8.22 27.08 -2.53
N ASN A 265 9.23 26.90 -1.68
CA ASN A 265 10.31 27.88 -1.54
C ASN A 265 11.41 27.56 -2.54
N VAL A 266 11.48 28.32 -3.65
CA VAL A 266 12.47 28.09 -4.71
C VAL A 266 13.90 28.40 -4.32
N ASP A 267 14.13 29.09 -3.20
CA ASP A 267 15.48 29.46 -2.79
C ASP A 267 16.23 28.32 -2.10
N ILE A 268 15.51 27.37 -1.49
CA ILE A 268 16.07 26.18 -0.80
C ILE A 268 16.31 25.00 -1.75
N VAL A 269 16.14 25.19 -3.06
CA VAL A 269 16.57 24.20 -4.06
C VAL A 269 18.09 24.07 -4.03
N TYR A 270 18.58 22.84 -3.93
CA TYR A 270 20.01 22.54 -3.85
C TYR A 270 20.51 21.63 -4.98
N GLN A 271 19.62 20.91 -5.68
CA GLN A 271 19.97 20.09 -6.83
C GLN A 271 18.76 19.87 -7.74
N ALA A 272 18.94 19.67 -9.05
CA ALA A 272 17.91 19.22 -9.98
C ALA A 272 18.46 18.35 -11.10
N LEU A 273 17.73 17.28 -11.42
CA LEU A 273 18.01 16.39 -12.53
C LEU A 273 17.02 16.66 -13.67
N PHE A 274 17.52 16.75 -14.90
CA PHE A 274 16.71 16.94 -16.11
C PHE A 274 16.81 15.71 -17.01
N SER A 275 15.73 15.39 -17.72
CA SER A 275 15.79 14.42 -18.81
C SER A 275 16.65 14.95 -19.96
N THR A 276 17.15 14.06 -20.81
CA THR A 276 18.03 14.40 -21.94
C THR A 276 17.41 15.44 -22.88
N ASP A 277 16.11 15.35 -23.12
CA ASP A 277 15.32 16.28 -23.94
C ASP A 277 14.83 17.53 -23.18
N LYS A 278 15.16 17.64 -21.89
CA LYS A 278 14.73 18.69 -20.96
C LYS A 278 13.21 18.86 -20.87
N SER A 279 12.44 17.81 -21.19
CA SER A 279 10.98 17.82 -21.02
C SER A 279 10.54 17.43 -19.61
N LYS A 280 11.42 16.82 -18.81
CA LYS A 280 11.14 16.40 -17.43
C LYS A 280 12.24 16.84 -16.48
N PHE A 281 11.89 17.06 -15.21
CA PHE A 281 12.88 17.27 -14.16
C PHE A 281 12.42 16.76 -12.79
N VAL A 282 13.38 16.50 -11.92
CA VAL A 282 13.19 16.29 -10.47
C VAL A 282 14.14 17.23 -9.75
N ALA A 283 13.60 18.19 -9.01
CA ALA A 283 14.35 19.15 -8.21
C ALA A 283 14.22 18.82 -6.72
N PHE A 284 15.31 18.97 -5.97
CA PHE A 284 15.43 18.63 -4.57
C PHE A 284 15.56 19.90 -3.73
N PHE A 285 14.76 19.96 -2.66
CA PHE A 285 14.63 21.11 -1.77
C PHE A 285 14.88 20.65 -0.35
N LEU A 286 15.70 21.40 0.38
CA LEU A 286 16.00 21.08 1.76
C LEU A 286 16.39 22.32 2.56
N GLU A 287 15.86 22.43 3.76
CA GLU A 287 16.27 23.42 4.76
C GLU A 287 16.31 22.81 6.17
N GLN A 288 17.05 23.45 7.08
CA GLN A 288 16.96 23.14 8.50
C GLN A 288 15.97 24.12 9.16
N VAL A 289 14.92 23.57 9.77
CA VAL A 289 13.89 24.35 10.46
C VAL A 289 14.09 24.32 11.97
N SER A 290 13.47 25.27 12.68
CA SER A 290 13.42 25.24 14.14
C SER A 290 12.73 23.98 14.64
N ALA A 291 13.04 23.54 15.87
CA ALA A 291 12.27 22.48 16.52
C ALA A 291 10.79 22.83 16.50
N GLN A 292 9.95 21.85 16.16
CA GLN A 292 8.50 21.97 16.16
C GLN A 292 7.93 20.79 16.93
N ASP A 293 6.83 21.02 17.66
CA ASP A 293 6.04 19.94 18.24
C ASP A 293 4.98 19.46 17.23
N PHE A 294 4.44 18.26 17.46
CA PHE A 294 3.40 17.66 16.60
C PHE A 294 2.13 18.51 16.50
N LYS A 295 1.80 19.27 17.54
CA LYS A 295 0.64 20.16 17.54
C LYS A 295 0.81 21.29 16.53
N THR A 296 1.98 21.92 16.53
CA THR A 296 2.35 23.00 15.61
C THR A 296 2.38 22.52 14.17
N LEU A 297 2.88 21.31 13.92
CA LEU A 297 2.90 20.71 12.59
C LEU A 297 1.48 20.41 12.08
N LYS A 298 0.60 19.87 12.94
CA LYS A 298 -0.80 19.59 12.59
C LYS A 298 -1.59 20.88 12.30
N ASP A 299 -1.33 21.94 13.05
CA ASP A 299 -2.01 23.22 12.87
C ASP A 299 -1.47 24.00 11.64
N ASN A 300 -0.27 23.63 11.17
CA ASN A 300 0.35 24.20 9.98
C ASN A 300 -0.31 23.68 8.69
N LYS A 301 -1.18 24.50 8.09
CA LYS A 301 -1.86 24.19 6.83
C LYS A 301 -0.96 24.25 5.57
N LYS A 302 0.33 24.57 5.70
CA LYS A 302 1.27 24.69 4.58
C LYS A 302 1.50 23.35 3.89
N ASP A 303 1.61 22.27 4.65
CA ASP A 303 1.94 20.94 4.15
C ASP A 303 0.78 19.99 4.42
N LYS A 304 0.15 19.47 3.36
CA LYS A 304 -1.06 18.63 3.48
C LYS A 304 -0.78 17.27 4.11
N ASN A 305 0.37 16.67 3.79
CA ASN A 305 0.82 15.37 4.27
C ASN A 305 2.32 15.44 4.56
N VAL A 306 2.73 14.84 5.67
CA VAL A 306 4.09 14.88 6.17
C VAL A 306 4.55 13.48 6.55
N ASN A 307 5.76 13.12 6.13
CA ASN A 307 6.49 11.94 6.56
C ASN A 307 7.48 12.36 7.66
N ILE A 308 7.51 11.64 8.78
CA ILE A 308 8.46 11.88 9.87
C ILE A 308 9.31 10.62 10.04
N ILE A 309 10.62 10.76 9.87
CA ILE A 309 11.61 9.70 10.05
C ILE A 309 12.46 10.09 11.25
N SER A 310 12.15 9.51 12.40
CA SER A 310 12.89 9.71 13.64
C SER A 310 13.83 8.54 13.89
N SER A 311 15.03 8.81 14.41
CA SER A 311 15.92 7.75 14.90
C SER A 311 15.53 7.21 16.28
N LYS A 312 14.54 7.82 16.95
CA LYS A 312 14.06 7.41 18.27
C LYS A 312 13.15 6.17 18.19
N ASP A 313 13.21 5.31 19.20
CA ASP A 313 12.26 4.22 19.39
C ASP A 313 10.91 4.76 19.89
N ILE A 314 9.81 4.06 19.62
CA ILE A 314 8.46 4.44 20.09
C ILE A 314 8.38 4.51 21.62
N LYS A 315 9.30 3.85 22.33
CA LYS A 315 9.39 3.86 23.79
C LYS A 315 10.26 4.99 24.33
N ASP A 316 11.00 5.70 23.48
CA ASP A 316 11.89 6.77 23.91
C ASP A 316 11.11 8.02 24.31
N GLU A 317 11.60 8.71 25.34
CA GLU A 317 11.01 9.97 25.78
C GLU A 317 11.06 11.02 24.65
N GLY A 318 9.91 11.64 24.41
CA GLY A 318 9.73 12.63 23.34
C GLY A 318 9.72 12.05 21.93
N PHE A 319 9.48 10.74 21.72
CA PHE A 319 9.23 10.19 20.36
C PHE A 319 8.04 10.87 19.67
N LEU A 320 6.98 11.15 20.43
CA LEU A 320 5.77 11.84 19.95
C LEU A 320 5.85 13.36 20.06
N ASP A 321 6.94 13.93 20.60
CA ASP A 321 7.04 15.35 20.89
C ASP A 321 8.15 16.03 20.07
N ASP A 322 9.23 15.30 19.74
CA ASP A 322 10.37 15.84 18.98
C ASP A 322 10.25 15.51 17.49
N ILE A 323 9.96 16.53 16.68
CA ILE A 323 10.05 16.43 15.23
C ILE A 323 11.49 16.73 14.78
N PRO A 324 12.09 15.89 13.92
CA PRO A 324 13.39 16.16 13.33
C PRO A 324 13.45 17.52 12.62
N LYS A 325 14.63 18.13 12.56
CA LYS A 325 14.80 19.51 12.08
C LYS A 325 15.07 19.64 10.58
N THR A 326 15.33 18.55 9.88
CA THR A 326 15.64 18.61 8.45
C THR A 326 14.37 18.48 7.65
N TYR A 327 13.99 19.52 6.93
CA TYR A 327 12.80 19.60 6.10
C TYR A 327 13.18 19.38 4.64
N GLY A 328 12.74 18.26 4.04
CA GLY A 328 13.07 17.90 2.66
C GLY A 328 11.85 17.55 1.81
N TYR A 329 11.87 17.93 0.54
CA TYR A 329 10.87 17.51 -0.45
C TYR A 329 11.44 17.58 -1.87
N ILE A 330 10.76 16.95 -2.83
CA ILE A 330 11.06 17.10 -4.24
C ILE A 330 9.94 17.86 -4.96
N VAL A 331 10.30 18.53 -6.05
CA VAL A 331 9.36 18.99 -7.06
C VAL A 331 9.69 18.28 -8.35
N LYS A 332 8.72 17.55 -8.88
CA LYS A 332 8.81 16.93 -10.20
C LYS A 332 8.05 17.79 -11.20
N GLY A 333 8.55 17.87 -12.42
CA GLY A 333 7.86 18.61 -13.46
C GLY A 333 8.03 18.01 -14.84
N LEU A 334 7.05 18.31 -15.69
CA LEU A 334 6.89 17.79 -17.03
C LEU A 334 6.38 18.90 -17.95
N LYS A 335 6.99 19.01 -19.13
CA LYS A 335 6.57 19.88 -20.21
C LYS A 335 5.60 19.12 -21.13
N TYR A 336 4.39 19.62 -21.29
CA TYR A 336 3.36 19.05 -22.16
C TYR A 336 2.70 20.17 -22.98
N LYS A 337 2.69 20.04 -24.32
CA LYS A 337 2.19 21.06 -25.26
C LYS A 337 2.73 22.47 -24.95
N ASP A 338 4.05 22.55 -24.78
CA ASP A 338 4.80 23.77 -24.42
C ASP A 338 4.47 24.44 -23.08
N LYS A 339 3.57 23.86 -22.27
CA LYS A 339 3.29 24.30 -20.91
C LYS A 339 3.99 23.39 -19.90
N TRP A 340 4.57 23.98 -18.86
CA TRP A 340 5.11 23.23 -17.74
C TRP A 340 4.02 22.90 -16.72
N TYR A 341 4.04 21.66 -16.27
CA TYR A 341 3.24 21.14 -15.17
C TYR A 341 4.20 20.64 -14.10
N TYR A 342 3.94 20.95 -12.83
CA TYR A 342 4.80 20.52 -11.73
C TYR A 342 3.98 20.15 -10.50
N GLU A 343 4.58 19.32 -9.66
CA GLU A 343 3.96 18.80 -8.44
C GLU A 343 5.01 18.69 -7.33
N LYS A 344 4.66 19.23 -6.14
CA LYS A 344 5.43 19.08 -4.89
C LYS A 344 5.09 17.73 -4.26
N SER A 345 6.10 16.95 -3.87
CA SER A 345 5.89 15.74 -3.08
C SER A 345 5.43 16.04 -1.65
N ASN A 346 5.04 14.99 -0.93
CA ASN A 346 4.94 15.07 0.53
C ASN A 346 6.29 15.51 1.11
N VAL A 347 6.23 16.27 2.20
CA VAL A 347 7.40 16.71 2.95
C VAL A 347 7.90 15.57 3.81
N THR A 348 9.21 15.46 3.94
CA THR A 348 9.87 14.53 4.86
C THR A 348 10.67 15.31 5.90
N TYR A 349 10.40 15.07 7.17
CA TYR A 349 11.21 15.51 8.30
C TYR A 349 12.12 14.35 8.72
N PHE A 350 13.42 14.61 8.82
CA PHE A 350 14.40 13.59 9.21
C PHE A 350 15.60 14.19 9.93
N ASP A 351 16.36 13.35 10.64
CA ASP A 351 17.52 13.78 11.40
C ASP A 351 18.77 13.79 10.52
N ALA A 352 19.44 14.94 10.43
CA ALA A 352 20.72 15.08 9.75
C ALA A 352 21.69 15.91 10.60
N LYS A 353 22.96 15.49 10.65
CA LYS A 353 23.99 16.16 11.45
C LYS A 353 24.32 17.56 10.93
N THR A 354 24.38 17.71 9.61
CA THR A 354 24.62 18.98 8.92
C THR A 354 23.66 19.12 7.75
N LEU A 355 23.52 20.35 7.23
CA LEU A 355 22.71 20.60 6.04
C LEU A 355 23.21 19.78 4.83
N THR A 356 24.53 19.71 4.64
CA THR A 356 25.14 18.95 3.54
C THR A 356 24.90 17.46 3.69
N ASP A 357 25.02 16.90 4.90
CA ASP A 357 24.72 15.49 5.14
C ASP A 357 23.26 15.19 4.79
N GLY A 358 22.34 16.07 5.21
CA GLY A 358 20.92 15.95 4.88
C GLY A 358 20.64 16.03 3.39
N GLN A 359 21.34 16.91 2.66
CA GLN A 359 21.22 17.00 1.20
C GLN A 359 21.70 15.72 0.50
N GLN A 360 22.82 15.15 0.93
CA GLN A 360 23.34 13.90 0.35
C GLN A 360 22.44 12.70 0.67
N GLU A 361 21.96 12.61 1.91
CA GLU A 361 21.04 11.57 2.36
C GLU A 361 19.72 11.65 1.58
N PHE A 362 19.11 12.83 1.49
CA PHE A 362 17.85 13.01 0.79
C PHE A 362 17.97 12.80 -0.72
N PHE A 363 19.08 13.22 -1.34
CA PHE A 363 19.36 12.94 -2.74
C PHE A 363 19.56 11.44 -3.01
N SER A 364 20.07 10.69 -2.02
CA SER A 364 20.28 9.24 -2.11
C SER A 364 18.97 8.43 -2.20
N ASN A 365 17.82 9.03 -1.95
CA ASN A 365 16.51 8.42 -2.22
C ASN A 365 16.34 8.01 -3.70
N LEU A 366 17.10 8.59 -4.63
CA LEU A 366 17.16 8.13 -6.03
C LEU A 366 17.46 6.63 -6.16
N GLN A 367 18.21 6.05 -5.22
CA GLN A 367 18.48 4.60 -5.21
C GLN A 367 17.21 3.75 -5.05
N GLN A 368 16.16 4.29 -4.43
CA GLN A 368 14.87 3.64 -4.23
C GLN A 368 13.86 4.01 -5.33
N TRP A 369 14.11 5.08 -6.08
CA TRP A 369 13.19 5.59 -7.11
C TRP A 369 13.54 5.12 -8.52
N ASN A 370 14.06 3.89 -8.64
CA ASN A 370 14.39 3.28 -9.92
C ASN A 370 15.37 4.10 -10.79
N PHE A 371 16.26 4.89 -10.16
CA PHE A 371 17.27 5.67 -10.89
C PHE A 371 18.37 4.80 -11.49
N PHE A 372 18.69 3.69 -10.82
CA PHE A 372 19.69 2.72 -11.25
C PHE A 372 19.04 1.45 -11.79
N LYS A 373 19.67 0.83 -12.79
CA LYS A 373 19.29 -0.51 -13.24
C LYS A 373 19.46 -1.52 -12.10
N GLU A 374 18.65 -2.57 -12.13
CA GLU A 374 18.73 -3.66 -11.16
C GLU A 374 20.16 -4.22 -11.09
N ASN A 375 20.66 -4.46 -9.87
CA ASN A 375 22.01 -4.98 -9.61
C ASN A 375 23.17 -4.21 -10.24
N SER A 376 22.97 -2.92 -10.55
CA SER A 376 23.94 -2.08 -11.27
C SER A 376 24.01 -0.65 -10.73
N THR A 377 25.09 0.05 -11.08
CA THR A 377 25.27 1.50 -10.92
C THR A 377 24.97 2.28 -12.20
N GLY A 378 24.57 1.61 -13.27
CA GLY A 378 24.16 2.27 -14.52
C GLY A 378 22.80 2.95 -14.38
N PHE A 379 22.66 4.14 -14.98
CA PHE A 379 21.38 4.86 -15.04
C PHE A 379 20.29 4.02 -15.72
N ASN A 380 19.09 4.00 -15.14
CA ASN A 380 17.91 3.38 -15.73
C ASN A 380 17.14 4.39 -16.59
N SER A 381 17.02 4.13 -17.89
CA SER A 381 16.25 4.98 -18.81
C SER A 381 14.78 5.13 -18.39
N ASP A 382 14.23 4.10 -17.74
CA ASP A 382 12.82 4.05 -17.35
C ASP A 382 12.54 4.91 -16.12
N PHE A 383 13.55 5.47 -15.45
CA PHE A 383 13.40 6.42 -14.35
C PHE A 383 12.33 7.50 -14.65
N TRP A 384 12.33 8.00 -15.89
CA TRP A 384 11.42 9.04 -16.36
C TRP A 384 10.00 8.57 -16.72
N GLU A 385 9.73 7.28 -16.61
CA GLU A 385 8.44 6.63 -16.95
C GLU A 385 7.91 5.75 -15.80
N THR A 386 8.52 5.82 -14.61
CA THR A 386 8.16 4.99 -13.44
C THR A 386 7.46 5.81 -12.34
N GLU A 387 7.71 5.51 -11.07
CA GLU A 387 6.93 5.98 -9.91
C GLU A 387 6.75 7.50 -9.85
N LEU A 388 7.77 8.28 -10.26
CA LEU A 388 7.68 9.74 -10.25
C LEU A 388 6.85 10.28 -11.42
N PHE A 389 6.79 9.58 -12.54
CA PHE A 389 6.15 10.03 -13.80
C PHE A 389 5.16 8.99 -14.33
N LYS A 390 4.26 8.54 -13.46
CA LYS A 390 3.19 7.62 -13.84
C LYS A 390 2.25 8.23 -14.87
N LYS A 391 1.73 7.38 -15.74
CA LYS A 391 0.65 7.71 -16.67
C LYS A 391 -0.67 7.18 -16.14
N VAL A 392 -1.75 7.87 -16.45
CA VAL A 392 -3.10 7.41 -16.16
C VAL A 392 -3.35 6.11 -16.92
N LEU A 393 -3.55 5.02 -16.20
CA LEU A 393 -3.75 3.68 -16.73
C LEU A 393 -5.22 3.42 -17.06
N ASP A 394 -5.45 2.53 -18.02
CA ASP A 394 -6.77 1.95 -18.28
C ASP A 394 -7.07 0.91 -17.20
N LEU A 395 -7.90 1.29 -16.22
CA LEU A 395 -8.24 0.41 -15.10
C LEU A 395 -8.97 -0.86 -15.56
N LYS A 396 -9.59 -0.89 -16.74
CA LYS A 396 -10.22 -2.11 -17.29
C LYS A 396 -9.21 -3.18 -17.68
N GLN A 397 -7.94 -2.81 -17.87
CA GLN A 397 -6.86 -3.74 -18.15
C GLN A 397 -6.20 -4.27 -16.86
N ASN A 398 -6.64 -3.79 -15.69
CA ASN A 398 -6.15 -4.31 -14.42
C ASN A 398 -6.64 -5.77 -14.24
N PRO A 399 -5.76 -6.73 -13.91
CA PRO A 399 -6.16 -8.12 -13.67
C PRO A 399 -7.28 -8.30 -12.63
N ASP A 400 -7.39 -7.36 -11.69
CA ASP A 400 -8.42 -7.38 -10.65
C ASP A 400 -9.72 -6.65 -11.04
N TRP A 401 -9.84 -6.18 -12.29
CA TRP A 401 -11.05 -5.50 -12.77
C TRP A 401 -12.30 -6.35 -12.63
N GLU A 402 -12.24 -7.65 -12.94
CA GLU A 402 -13.40 -8.54 -12.79
C GLU A 402 -13.86 -8.63 -11.33
N ARG A 403 -12.94 -8.47 -10.37
CA ARG A 403 -13.22 -8.59 -8.94
C ARG A 403 -13.66 -7.29 -8.30
N TYR A 404 -13.04 -6.16 -8.67
CA TYR A 404 -13.21 -4.87 -8.00
C TYR A 404 -13.60 -3.73 -8.94
N GLY A 405 -13.49 -3.92 -10.25
CA GLY A 405 -13.68 -2.88 -11.25
C GLY A 405 -15.07 -2.27 -11.21
N GLU A 406 -16.11 -3.10 -11.29
CA GLU A 406 -17.50 -2.60 -11.33
C GLU A 406 -17.98 -1.96 -10.02
N THR A 407 -17.44 -2.39 -8.88
CA THR A 407 -17.91 -1.98 -7.55
C THR A 407 -17.10 -0.85 -6.92
N ILE A 408 -15.80 -0.76 -7.23
CA ILE A 408 -14.87 0.19 -6.59
C ILE A 408 -14.36 1.21 -7.60
N TRP A 409 -13.91 0.78 -8.78
CA TRP A 409 -13.13 1.62 -9.70
C TRP A 409 -13.92 2.21 -10.87
N LYS A 410 -15.18 1.80 -11.03
CA LYS A 410 -16.00 2.13 -12.20
C LYS A 410 -16.12 3.63 -12.45
N THR A 411 -16.40 4.40 -11.41
CA THR A 411 -16.52 5.86 -11.50
C THR A 411 -15.17 6.50 -11.85
N ASP A 412 -14.11 6.11 -11.15
CA ASP A 412 -12.76 6.63 -11.40
C ASP A 412 -12.34 6.33 -12.84
N GLU A 413 -12.66 5.15 -13.37
CA GLU A 413 -12.39 4.80 -14.75
C GLU A 413 -13.08 5.77 -15.72
N ILE A 414 -14.39 6.01 -15.54
CA ILE A 414 -15.17 6.93 -16.38
C ILE A 414 -14.55 8.33 -16.36
N ASN A 415 -14.24 8.86 -15.18
CA ASN A 415 -13.66 10.19 -15.01
C ASN A 415 -12.21 10.26 -15.55
N ASN A 416 -11.47 9.15 -15.53
CA ASN A 416 -10.09 9.07 -16.01
C ASN A 416 -9.95 8.86 -17.51
N ARG A 417 -10.99 8.37 -18.21
CA ARG A 417 -10.96 8.09 -19.66
C ARG A 417 -10.39 9.22 -20.52
N PRO A 418 -10.77 10.51 -20.32
CA PRO A 418 -10.24 11.61 -21.13
C PRO A 418 -8.74 11.83 -20.96
N TYR A 419 -8.14 11.25 -19.92
CA TYR A 419 -6.76 11.48 -19.52
C TYR A 419 -5.86 10.25 -19.70
N LEU A 420 -6.38 9.14 -20.24
CA LEU A 420 -5.63 7.90 -20.43
C LEU A 420 -4.32 8.14 -21.21
N GLY A 421 -3.22 7.58 -20.72
CA GLY A 421 -1.89 7.73 -21.31
C GLY A 421 -1.23 9.09 -21.06
N LEU A 422 -1.94 10.09 -20.53
CA LEU A 422 -1.31 11.32 -20.04
C LEU A 422 -0.57 11.02 -18.73
N TYR A 423 0.49 11.76 -18.48
CA TYR A 423 1.14 11.73 -17.17
C TYR A 423 0.21 12.27 -16.09
N GLU A 424 0.18 11.63 -14.93
CA GLU A 424 -0.71 11.97 -13.82
C GLU A 424 -0.58 13.43 -13.39
N ILE A 425 0.64 14.00 -13.40
CA ILE A 425 0.88 15.42 -13.08
C ILE A 425 0.05 16.36 -13.99
N VAL A 426 -0.03 16.03 -15.28
CA VAL A 426 -0.80 16.81 -16.27
C VAL A 426 -2.29 16.55 -16.06
N ALA A 427 -2.69 15.28 -15.96
CA ALA A 427 -4.08 14.88 -15.78
C ALA A 427 -4.69 15.50 -14.52
N ASN A 428 -4.00 15.40 -13.37
CA ASN A 428 -4.45 15.95 -12.10
C ASN A 428 -4.62 17.48 -12.16
N LYS A 429 -3.71 18.18 -12.84
CA LYS A 429 -3.85 19.63 -13.03
C LYS A 429 -5.07 19.96 -13.89
N MET A 430 -5.28 19.25 -14.99
CA MET A 430 -6.43 19.44 -15.87
C MET A 430 -7.76 19.12 -15.16
N ARG A 431 -7.81 18.05 -14.34
CA ARG A 431 -8.98 17.73 -13.52
C ARG A 431 -9.29 18.84 -12.53
N LYS A 432 -8.28 19.38 -11.82
CA LYS A 432 -8.48 20.48 -10.87
C LYS A 432 -8.96 21.78 -11.56
N GLU A 433 -8.46 22.06 -12.77
CA GLU A 433 -8.94 23.15 -13.60
C GLU A 433 -10.43 22.92 -13.95
N LEU A 434 -10.79 21.72 -14.42
CA LEU A 434 -12.18 21.34 -14.73
C LEU A 434 -13.11 21.41 -13.51
N GLU A 435 -12.69 20.92 -12.34
CA GLU A 435 -13.44 21.01 -11.08
C GLU A 435 -13.76 22.46 -10.71
N THR A 436 -12.77 23.35 -10.86
CA THR A 436 -12.94 24.79 -10.59
C THR A 436 -13.94 25.40 -11.57
N GLU A 437 -13.79 25.12 -12.86
CA GLU A 437 -14.71 25.61 -13.89
C GLU A 437 -16.13 25.05 -13.73
N ASN A 438 -16.28 23.80 -13.27
CA ASN A 438 -17.57 23.18 -12.97
C ASN A 438 -18.22 23.80 -11.74
N SER A 439 -17.44 24.11 -10.70
CA SER A 439 -17.92 24.81 -9.51
C SER A 439 -18.48 26.20 -9.82
N GLU A 440 -17.77 26.98 -10.64
CA GLU A 440 -18.22 28.31 -11.08
C GLU A 440 -19.49 28.23 -11.96
N PHE A 441 -19.53 27.25 -12.86
CA PHE A 441 -20.70 27.00 -13.70
C PHE A 441 -21.91 26.59 -12.85
N ASN A 442 -21.74 25.67 -11.90
CA ASN A 442 -22.79 25.21 -11.00
C ASN A 442 -23.40 26.38 -10.25
N LYS A 443 -22.58 27.21 -9.59
CA LYS A 443 -23.04 28.39 -8.87
C LYS A 443 -23.91 29.30 -9.75
N THR A 444 -23.45 29.59 -10.96
CA THR A 444 -24.17 30.45 -11.91
C THR A 444 -25.52 29.84 -12.32
N LYS A 445 -25.57 28.52 -12.55
CA LYS A 445 -26.79 27.84 -12.99
C LYS A 445 -27.78 27.60 -11.85
N GLU A 446 -27.31 27.28 -10.66
CA GLU A 446 -28.12 27.18 -9.45
C GLU A 446 -28.84 28.50 -9.15
N GLU A 447 -28.15 29.64 -9.28
CA GLU A 447 -28.77 30.97 -9.12
C GLU A 447 -29.89 31.20 -10.15
N LEU A 448 -29.69 30.82 -11.42
CA LEU A 448 -30.71 30.93 -12.47
C LEU A 448 -31.94 30.03 -12.20
N PHE A 449 -31.70 28.78 -11.80
CA PHE A 449 -32.76 27.85 -11.44
C PHE A 449 -33.54 28.33 -10.20
N ALA A 450 -32.86 28.81 -9.16
CA ALA A 450 -33.51 29.36 -7.97
C ALA A 450 -34.45 30.52 -8.32
N GLN A 451 -34.03 31.46 -9.18
CA GLN A 451 -34.89 32.55 -9.65
C GLN A 451 -36.10 32.06 -10.45
N PHE A 452 -35.91 31.03 -11.27
CA PHE A 452 -37.00 30.38 -11.99
C PHE A 452 -37.99 29.68 -11.04
N TYR A 453 -37.51 28.96 -10.03
CA TYR A 453 -38.36 28.27 -9.06
C TYR A 453 -39.19 29.21 -8.19
N LEU A 454 -38.63 30.36 -7.81
CA LEU A 454 -39.39 31.41 -7.12
C LEU A 454 -40.56 31.91 -7.98
N LYS A 455 -40.35 32.10 -9.29
CA LYS A 455 -41.40 32.49 -10.24
C LYS A 455 -42.45 31.40 -10.46
N LEU A 456 -42.02 30.13 -10.55
CA LEU A 456 -42.93 29.00 -10.67
C LEU A 456 -43.85 28.86 -9.45
N LYS A 457 -43.27 28.96 -8.25
CA LYS A 457 -43.99 28.88 -6.99
C LYS A 457 -44.98 30.03 -6.82
N SER A 458 -44.63 31.25 -7.24
CA SER A 458 -45.54 32.40 -7.14
C SER A 458 -46.71 32.31 -8.12
N LYS A 459 -46.48 31.78 -9.33
CA LYS A 459 -47.54 31.60 -10.34
C LYS A 459 -48.49 30.44 -10.02
N ASN A 460 -47.96 29.32 -9.53
CA ASN A 460 -48.72 28.08 -9.34
C ASN A 460 -48.46 27.45 -7.94
N PRO A 461 -48.84 28.14 -6.85
CA PRO A 461 -48.48 27.73 -5.48
C PRO A 461 -49.10 26.40 -5.04
N GLU A 462 -50.21 25.98 -5.64
CA GLU A 462 -50.87 24.70 -5.33
C GLU A 462 -50.05 23.49 -5.81
N THR A 463 -49.44 23.61 -7.00
CA THR A 463 -48.59 22.56 -7.59
C THR A 463 -47.16 22.61 -7.07
N TYR A 464 -46.59 23.81 -6.95
CA TYR A 464 -45.18 24.02 -6.60
C TYR A 464 -45.02 24.52 -5.15
N TYR A 465 -45.70 23.88 -4.20
CA TYR A 465 -45.72 24.30 -2.79
C TYR A 465 -44.31 24.22 -2.15
N LYS A 466 -43.59 23.13 -2.37
CA LYS A 466 -42.17 22.97 -2.01
C LYS A 466 -41.40 22.44 -3.21
N ILE A 467 -40.21 23.00 -3.42
CA ILE A 467 -39.25 22.61 -4.46
C ILE A 467 -37.97 22.21 -3.74
N SER A 468 -37.38 21.09 -4.12
CA SER A 468 -36.09 20.63 -3.58
C SER A 468 -35.23 20.15 -4.74
N GLU A 469 -34.08 20.78 -4.91
CA GLU A 469 -33.19 20.62 -6.07
C GLU A 469 -32.15 19.52 -5.81
N HIS A 470 -31.62 18.92 -6.87
CA HIS A 470 -30.47 18.00 -6.80
C HIS A 470 -29.29 18.55 -7.62
N SER A 471 -28.15 17.88 -7.54
CA SER A 471 -26.98 18.12 -8.39
C SER A 471 -27.33 18.25 -9.87
N LEU A 472 -26.74 19.25 -10.51
CA LEU A 472 -26.89 19.52 -11.93
C LEU A 472 -26.25 18.42 -12.79
N ILE A 473 -26.84 18.14 -13.95
CA ILE A 473 -26.35 17.15 -14.92
C ILE A 473 -26.08 17.87 -16.24
N TYR A 474 -24.84 17.83 -16.72
CA TYR A 474 -24.42 18.55 -17.95
C TYR A 474 -23.16 17.92 -18.58
N PRO A 475 -22.94 18.09 -19.89
CA PRO A 475 -21.71 17.71 -20.56
C PRO A 475 -20.57 18.69 -20.25
N ALA A 476 -19.33 18.27 -20.49
CA ALA A 476 -18.14 19.07 -20.23
C ALA A 476 -18.10 20.39 -21.02
N ASP A 477 -18.73 20.45 -22.20
CA ASP A 477 -18.83 21.68 -23.00
C ASP A 477 -19.87 22.69 -22.47
N LYS A 478 -20.64 22.32 -21.43
CA LYS A 478 -21.63 23.15 -20.74
C LYS A 478 -22.72 23.71 -21.68
N SER A 479 -22.94 23.05 -22.81
CA SER A 479 -23.92 23.47 -23.82
C SER A 479 -25.37 23.37 -23.36
N ILE A 480 -25.65 22.53 -22.35
CA ILE A 480 -26.97 22.26 -21.79
C ILE A 480 -26.82 21.82 -20.34
N VAL A 481 -27.82 22.09 -19.50
CA VAL A 481 -27.85 21.62 -18.11
C VAL A 481 -29.25 21.17 -17.74
N ILE A 482 -29.33 20.03 -17.05
CA ILE A 482 -30.53 19.48 -16.44
C ILE A 482 -30.42 19.66 -14.92
N ASN A 483 -31.47 20.16 -14.29
CA ASN A 483 -31.65 20.13 -12.85
C ASN A 483 -32.80 19.18 -12.50
N PRO A 484 -32.50 18.01 -11.92
CA PRO A 484 -33.51 17.16 -11.30
C PRO A 484 -34.10 17.87 -10.08
N THR A 485 -35.42 17.80 -9.95
CA THR A 485 -36.13 18.58 -8.94
C THR A 485 -37.31 17.81 -8.39
N LEU A 486 -37.39 17.74 -7.06
CA LEU A 486 -38.54 17.20 -6.35
C LEU A 486 -39.57 18.31 -6.10
N ILE A 487 -40.76 18.16 -6.66
CA ILE A 487 -41.89 19.06 -6.46
C ILE A 487 -42.86 18.41 -5.49
N THR A 488 -43.20 19.12 -4.42
CA THR A 488 -44.27 18.75 -3.50
C THR A 488 -45.45 19.70 -3.70
N SER A 489 -46.62 19.16 -4.01
CA SER A 489 -47.86 19.93 -4.07
C SER A 489 -48.39 20.24 -2.67
N LYS A 490 -49.35 21.16 -2.57
CA LYS A 490 -50.00 21.49 -1.29
C LYS A 490 -50.75 20.29 -0.68
N ALA A 491 -51.21 19.36 -1.52
CA ALA A 491 -51.80 18.09 -1.11
C ALA A 491 -50.76 17.06 -0.62
N GLY A 492 -49.47 17.42 -0.57
CA GLY A 492 -48.38 16.55 -0.13
C GLY A 492 -47.89 15.54 -1.19
N LYS A 493 -48.42 15.59 -2.42
CA LYS A 493 -47.97 14.71 -3.50
C LYS A 493 -46.58 15.15 -3.96
N LYS A 494 -45.62 14.24 -3.93
CA LYS A 494 -44.23 14.47 -4.34
C LYS A 494 -43.96 13.83 -5.70
N THR A 495 -43.46 14.60 -6.66
CA THR A 495 -43.11 14.12 -8.00
C THR A 495 -41.74 14.64 -8.42
N ILE A 496 -40.97 13.80 -9.12
CA ILE A 496 -39.69 14.20 -9.71
C ILE A 496 -39.95 14.83 -11.08
N HIS A 497 -39.37 16.00 -11.31
CA HIS A 497 -39.37 16.73 -12.57
C HIS A 497 -37.94 17.07 -12.98
N TYR A 498 -37.73 17.34 -14.26
CA TYR A 498 -36.42 17.68 -14.82
C TYR A 498 -36.52 19.00 -15.56
N PHE A 499 -35.78 20.01 -15.11
CA PHE A 499 -35.74 21.32 -15.76
C PHE A 499 -34.45 21.52 -16.51
N VAL A 500 -34.52 22.16 -17.68
CA VAL A 500 -33.43 22.24 -18.64
C VAL A 500 -33.16 23.68 -19.03
N ILE A 501 -31.88 24.07 -19.01
CA ILE A 501 -31.38 25.34 -19.56
C ILE A 501 -30.38 25.02 -20.66
N ARG A 502 -30.47 25.71 -21.80
CA ARG A 502 -29.54 25.56 -22.93
C ARG A 502 -28.56 26.75 -22.97
N GLY A 503 -27.26 26.46 -22.88
CA GLY A 503 -26.17 27.44 -23.02
C GLY A 503 -26.40 28.75 -22.25
N ASN A 504 -26.30 29.88 -22.97
CA ASN A 504 -26.51 31.23 -22.45
C ASN A 504 -27.98 31.71 -22.55
N GLN A 505 -28.93 30.83 -22.87
CA GLN A 505 -30.34 31.20 -22.91
C GLN A 505 -30.90 31.24 -21.48
N ASN A 506 -31.71 32.25 -21.17
CA ASN A 506 -32.39 32.38 -19.88
C ASN A 506 -33.74 31.63 -19.83
N ASN A 507 -34.09 30.93 -20.90
CA ASN A 507 -35.33 30.17 -20.97
C ASN A 507 -35.13 28.80 -20.32
N VAL A 508 -36.03 28.46 -19.40
CA VAL A 508 -36.09 27.15 -18.75
C VAL A 508 -37.17 26.30 -19.40
N PHE A 509 -36.83 25.06 -19.72
CA PHE A 509 -37.73 24.07 -20.29
C PHE A 509 -37.98 22.97 -19.25
N GLU A 510 -39.13 22.31 -19.31
CA GLU A 510 -39.34 21.03 -18.64
C GLU A 510 -39.03 19.91 -19.63
N TRP A 511 -38.20 18.94 -19.21
CA TRP A 511 -37.89 17.75 -19.98
C TRP A 511 -38.93 16.67 -19.71
N THR A 512 -39.78 16.43 -20.70
CA THR A 512 -40.97 15.57 -20.60
C THR A 512 -40.73 14.15 -21.11
N TYR A 513 -39.47 13.72 -21.24
CA TYR A 513 -39.16 12.35 -21.67
C TYR A 513 -39.58 11.32 -20.62
N PHE A 514 -39.36 11.64 -19.34
CA PHE A 514 -39.88 10.86 -18.22
C PHE A 514 -41.19 11.44 -17.74
N GLU A 515 -42.19 10.59 -17.58
CA GLU A 515 -43.41 10.95 -16.86
C GLU A 515 -43.09 11.22 -15.37
N PRO A 516 -43.72 12.22 -14.73
CA PRO A 516 -43.46 12.53 -13.32
C PRO A 516 -43.73 11.34 -12.39
N LYS A 517 -42.67 10.76 -11.83
CA LYS A 517 -42.74 9.61 -10.92
C LYS A 517 -43.09 10.09 -9.52
N ILE A 518 -44.10 9.47 -8.89
CA ILE A 518 -44.45 9.73 -7.49
C ILE A 518 -43.39 9.08 -6.60
N VAL A 519 -42.86 9.84 -5.65
CA VAL A 519 -41.92 9.33 -4.64
C VAL A 519 -42.48 9.53 -3.22
N THR A 520 -42.15 8.60 -2.34
CA THR A 520 -42.59 8.62 -0.94
C THR A 520 -41.56 9.35 -0.05
N ASP A 521 -40.27 9.15 -0.33
CA ASP A 521 -39.15 9.74 0.40
C ASP A 521 -38.76 11.13 -0.13
N ASN A 522 -38.12 11.94 0.72
CA ASN A 522 -37.41 13.16 0.34
C ASN A 522 -36.00 12.86 -0.20
N LEU A 523 -35.44 11.69 0.08
CA LEU A 523 -34.20 11.22 -0.54
C LEU A 523 -34.53 10.61 -1.91
N TYR A 524 -34.46 11.43 -2.95
CA TYR A 524 -34.90 11.07 -4.31
C TYR A 524 -33.76 10.87 -5.33
N GLY A 525 -32.50 11.01 -4.88
CA GLY A 525 -31.33 10.95 -5.75
C GLY A 525 -31.15 9.59 -6.41
N SER A 526 -31.36 8.48 -5.69
CA SER A 526 -31.24 7.14 -6.28
C SER A 526 -32.25 6.91 -7.41
N GLN A 527 -33.46 7.46 -7.29
CA GLN A 527 -34.48 7.37 -8.33
C GLN A 527 -34.12 8.20 -9.57
N VAL A 528 -33.42 9.32 -9.40
CA VAL A 528 -32.84 10.07 -10.53
C VAL A 528 -31.80 9.22 -11.24
N VAL A 529 -30.86 8.61 -10.49
CA VAL A 529 -29.85 7.71 -11.08
C VAL A 529 -30.51 6.55 -11.80
N GLU A 530 -31.51 5.89 -11.20
CA GLU A 530 -32.28 4.81 -11.83
C GLU A 530 -32.91 5.25 -13.15
N GLN A 531 -33.55 6.44 -13.19
CA GLN A 531 -34.17 6.96 -14.41
C GLN A 531 -33.14 7.25 -15.50
N ILE A 532 -32.08 8.01 -15.18
CA ILE A 532 -31.02 8.36 -16.14
C ILE A 532 -30.27 7.10 -16.62
N SER A 533 -30.04 6.12 -15.74
CA SER A 533 -29.36 4.85 -16.05
C SER A 533 -30.09 3.99 -17.08
N THR A 534 -31.39 4.24 -17.32
CA THR A 534 -32.11 3.58 -18.43
C THR A 534 -31.71 4.08 -19.81
N LEU A 535 -31.04 5.24 -19.90
CA LEU A 535 -30.68 5.91 -21.15
C LEU A 535 -29.18 5.99 -21.38
N THR A 536 -28.39 6.09 -20.31
CA THR A 536 -26.92 6.22 -20.35
C THR A 536 -26.32 5.73 -19.05
N GLU A 537 -25.09 5.23 -19.08
CA GLU A 537 -24.34 4.88 -17.88
C GLU A 537 -23.91 6.15 -17.13
N TRP A 538 -24.50 6.42 -15.95
CA TRP A 538 -24.22 7.64 -15.19
C TRP A 538 -24.61 7.51 -13.71
N ASN A 539 -23.87 8.19 -12.83
CA ASN A 539 -24.25 8.45 -11.44
C ASN A 539 -23.69 9.80 -10.97
N PHE A 540 -24.04 10.25 -9.75
CA PHE A 540 -23.61 11.56 -9.23
C PHE A 540 -22.11 11.70 -8.94
N SER A 541 -21.35 10.62 -8.99
CA SER A 541 -19.89 10.66 -8.83
C SER A 541 -19.18 10.89 -10.16
N VAL A 542 -19.90 10.91 -11.30
CA VAL A 542 -19.38 11.27 -12.62
C VAL A 542 -19.44 12.79 -12.79
N ASP A 543 -18.29 13.42 -13.02
CA ASP A 543 -18.15 14.89 -13.02
C ASP A 543 -19.00 15.58 -14.10
N ASN A 544 -19.03 15.00 -15.31
CA ASN A 544 -19.81 15.49 -16.44
C ASN A 544 -20.37 14.33 -17.25
N LEU A 545 -21.62 14.44 -17.71
CA LEU A 545 -22.26 13.42 -18.56
C LEU A 545 -21.89 13.68 -20.02
N ASN A 546 -20.83 13.03 -20.50
CA ASN A 546 -20.28 13.22 -21.85
C ASN A 546 -20.81 12.22 -22.90
N ASP A 547 -22.05 11.78 -22.78
CA ASP A 547 -22.71 10.91 -23.77
C ASP A 547 -23.45 11.75 -24.82
N THR A 548 -22.85 11.84 -26.01
CA THR A 548 -23.43 12.61 -27.13
C THR A 548 -24.72 11.98 -27.66
N GLU A 549 -24.87 10.65 -27.63
CA GLU A 549 -26.11 10.00 -28.04
C GLU A 549 -27.23 10.34 -27.06
N PHE A 550 -26.96 10.29 -25.76
CA PHE A 550 -27.92 10.67 -24.72
C PHE A 550 -28.51 12.07 -24.96
N TRP A 551 -27.63 13.07 -25.12
CA TRP A 551 -28.05 14.45 -25.31
C TRP A 551 -28.85 14.64 -26.60
N ASN A 552 -28.39 14.07 -27.71
CA ASN A 552 -29.02 14.30 -29.02
C ASN A 552 -30.34 13.54 -29.18
N LYS A 553 -30.45 12.33 -28.63
CA LYS A 553 -31.57 11.42 -28.85
C LYS A 553 -32.69 11.58 -27.83
N TYR A 554 -32.35 11.83 -26.57
CA TYR A 554 -33.34 11.83 -25.49
C TYR A 554 -33.67 13.23 -24.96
N VAL A 555 -32.76 14.21 -25.13
CA VAL A 555 -32.96 15.58 -24.61
C VAL A 555 -33.24 16.56 -25.75
N LEU A 556 -32.35 16.62 -26.75
CA LEU A 556 -32.32 17.64 -27.80
C LEU A 556 -32.93 17.18 -29.13
N LEU A 557 -33.61 16.03 -29.16
CA LEU A 557 -34.23 15.52 -30.38
C LEU A 557 -35.26 16.53 -30.91
N LYS A 558 -35.08 16.94 -32.16
CA LYS A 558 -36.00 17.85 -32.84
C LYS A 558 -37.08 17.09 -33.59
N SER A 559 -38.30 17.64 -33.57
CA SER A 559 -39.40 17.30 -34.46
C SER A 559 -39.86 18.63 -35.06
N ASP A 560 -39.66 18.78 -36.37
CA ASP A 560 -39.80 20.05 -37.09
C ASP A 560 -38.92 21.17 -36.46
N ASP A 561 -39.47 22.38 -36.28
CA ASP A 561 -38.78 23.54 -35.68
C ASP A 561 -38.77 23.51 -34.14
N THR A 562 -39.23 22.42 -33.51
CA THR A 562 -39.38 22.33 -32.05
C THR A 562 -38.64 21.12 -31.46
N TYR A 563 -38.36 21.17 -30.16
CA TYR A 563 -37.78 20.05 -29.43
C TYR A 563 -38.88 19.09 -28.99
N LYS A 564 -38.74 17.82 -29.36
CA LYS A 564 -39.76 16.79 -29.10
C LYS A 564 -40.06 16.59 -27.62
N TYR A 565 -39.05 16.73 -26.77
CA TYR A 565 -39.14 16.44 -25.33
C TYR A 565 -38.93 17.66 -24.42
N LEU A 566 -38.80 18.88 -24.98
CA LEU A 566 -38.61 20.09 -24.18
C LEU A 566 -39.85 21.00 -24.28
N LYS A 567 -40.56 21.13 -23.17
CA LYS A 567 -41.74 21.98 -23.06
C LYS A 567 -41.36 23.32 -22.43
N VAL A 568 -41.71 24.42 -23.09
CA VAL A 568 -41.51 25.76 -22.52
C VAL A 568 -42.44 25.95 -21.33
N ILE A 569 -41.87 26.32 -20.17
CA ILE A 569 -42.62 26.67 -18.97
C ILE A 569 -42.74 28.19 -18.93
N LYS A 570 -43.97 28.71 -19.12
CA LYS A 570 -44.25 30.15 -19.19
C LYS A 570 -44.57 30.77 -17.84
#